data_AF-A0A2D2M746-F1
#
_entry.id   AF-A0A2D2M746-F1
#
_cell.length_a   1.000
_cell.length_b   1.000
_cell.length_c   1.000
_cell.angle_alpha   90.00
_cell.angle_beta   90.00
_cell.angle_gamma   90.00
#
_symmetry.space_group_name_H-M   'P 1'
#
loop_
_entity.id
_entity.type
_entity.pdbx_description
1 polymer ?
#
loop_
_entity_poly.entity_id
_entity_poly.type
_entity_poly.pdbx_seq_one_letter_code
_entity_poly.pdbx_strand_id
1 'polypeptide(L)' 'MPVTTTHSHSAAISTTRSQRLAVAIGASLLGLCLVYFAGFSHIEAVHNAAHDTRHSAAFPCH' A
#
# COMPACT_ATOMS: atom_id res chain seq x y z
N MET A 1 -48.55 13.81 15.78
CA MET A 1 -47.28 14.54 15.64
C MET A 1 -46.41 13.74 14.69
N PRO A 2 -46.13 14.17 13.45
CA PRO A 2 -45.34 13.35 12.53
C PRO A 2 -43.85 13.54 12.85
N VAL A 3 -43.14 12.43 13.04
CA VAL A 3 -41.69 12.41 13.18
C VAL A 3 -41.11 12.45 11.77
N THR A 4 -40.53 13.58 11.38
CA THR A 4 -39.81 13.73 10.11
C THR A 4 -38.44 13.09 10.25
N THR A 5 -38.26 11.89 9.71
CA THR A 5 -36.95 11.24 9.61
C THR A 5 -36.14 11.88 8.47
N THR A 6 -35.14 12.69 8.81
CA THR A 6 -34.16 13.23 7.86
C THR A 6 -33.28 12.09 7.34
N HIS A 7 -33.50 11.65 6.10
CA HIS A 7 -32.58 10.76 5.40
C HIS A 7 -31.35 11.55 4.97
N SER A 8 -30.24 11.42 5.70
CA SER A 8 -28.93 11.91 5.27
C SER A 8 -28.49 11.13 4.02
N HIS A 9 -28.62 11.75 2.85
CA HIS A 9 -28.08 11.21 1.61
C HIS A 9 -26.54 11.35 1.65
N SER A 10 -25.83 10.26 1.98
CA SER A 10 -24.38 10.20 1.77
C SER A 10 -24.11 10.27 0.28
N ALA A 11 -23.49 11.36 -0.18
CA ALA A 11 -23.02 11.47 -1.55
C ALA A 11 -21.95 10.40 -1.80
N ALA A 12 -22.25 9.42 -2.65
CA ALA A 12 -21.29 8.42 -3.07
C ALA A 12 -20.26 9.08 -4.00
N ILE A 13 -18.99 9.11 -3.59
CA ILE A 13 -17.90 9.58 -4.46
C ILE A 13 -17.70 8.54 -5.56
N SER A 14 -18.15 8.86 -6.77
CA SER A 14 -17.96 7.99 -7.94
C SER A 14 -16.52 8.15 -8.46
N THR A 15 -15.66 7.17 -8.16
CA THR A 15 -14.31 7.14 -8.72
C THR A 15 -14.38 6.78 -10.21
N THR A 16 -13.87 7.65 -11.08
CA THR A 16 -13.87 7.37 -12.52
C THR A 16 -12.95 6.18 -12.84
N ARG A 17 -13.25 5.47 -13.94
CA ARG A 17 -12.44 4.32 -14.40
C ARG A 17 -10.98 4.72 -14.62
N SER A 18 -10.75 5.93 -15.11
CA SER A 18 -9.43 6.53 -15.31
C SER A 18 -8.69 6.75 -14.00
N GLN A 19 -9.38 7.19 -12.94
CA GLN A 19 -8.80 7.36 -11.60
C GLN A 19 -8.34 6.03 -11.02
N ARG A 20 -9.16 4.98 -11.17
CA ARG A 20 -8.81 3.62 -10.74
C ARG A 20 -7.61 3.08 -11.50
N LEU A 21 -7.54 3.32 -12.82
CA LEU A 21 -6.41 2.91 -13.63
C LEU A 21 -5.12 3.64 -13.24
N ALA A 22 -5.19 4.95 -12.97
CA ALA A 22 -4.04 5.73 -12.51
C ALA A 22 -3.50 5.20 -11.17
N VAL A 23 -4.38 4.91 -10.21
CA VAL A 23 -3.99 4.32 -8.92
C VAL A 23 -3.43 2.92 -9.09
N ALA A 24 -4.04 2.08 -9.95
CA ALA A 24 -3.57 0.72 -10.19
C ALA A 24 -2.17 0.70 -10.85
N ILE A 25 -1.93 1.57 -11.84
CA ILE A 25 -0.62 1.71 -12.48
C ILE A 25 0.41 2.24 -11.48
N GLY A 26 0.06 3.28 -10.70
CA GLY A 26 0.94 3.81 -9.67
C GLY A 26 1.33 2.77 -8.62
N ALA A 27 0.35 1.99 -8.13
CA ALA A 27 0.58 0.90 -7.18
C ALA A 27 1.43 -0.23 -7.79
N SER A 28 1.21 -0.57 -9.06
CA SER A 28 1.97 -1.59 -9.77
C SER A 28 3.43 -1.16 -9.98
N LEU A 29 3.66 0.10 -10.37
CA LEU A 29 5.00 0.66 -10.53
C LEU A 29 5.73 0.73 -9.18
N LEU A 30 5.05 1.18 -8.13
CA LEU A 30 5.61 1.20 -6.78
C LEU A 30 6.00 -0.21 -6.32
N GLY A 31 5.11 -1.19 -6.51
CA GLY A 31 5.38 -2.59 -6.18
C GLY A 31 6.55 -3.16 -6.97
N LEU A 32 6.62 -2.87 -8.28
CA LEU A 32 7.74 -3.29 -9.12
C LEU A 32 9.05 -2.63 -8.68
N CYS A 33 9.04 -1.34 -8.35
CA CYS A 33 10.20 -0.65 -7.79
C CYS A 33 10.66 -1.28 -6.49
N LEU A 34 9.75 -1.62 -5.57
CA LEU A 34 10.09 -2.26 -4.30
C LEU A 34 10.71 -3.66 -4.52
N VAL A 35 10.11 -4.48 -5.38
CA VAL A 35 10.62 -5.82 -5.69
C VAL A 35 11.96 -5.75 -6.43
N TYR A 36 12.11 -4.83 -7.39
CA TYR A 36 13.35 -4.66 -8.13
C TYR A 36 14.47 -4.08 -7.24
N PHE A 37 14.16 -3.11 -6.39
CA PHE A 37 15.14 -2.53 -5.48
C PHE A 37 15.57 -3.53 -4.40
N ALA A 38 14.63 -4.29 -3.81
CA ALA A 38 14.97 -5.32 -2.84
C ALA A 38 15.69 -6.53 -3.49
N GLY A 39 15.26 -6.94 -4.69
CA GLY A 39 15.72 -8.17 -5.35
C GLY A 39 16.97 -8.00 -6.23
N PHE A 40 17.16 -6.85 -6.89
CA PHE A 40 18.21 -6.59 -7.88
C PHE A 40 19.11 -5.40 -7.53
N SER A 41 19.14 -4.99 -6.26
CA SER A 41 20.13 -4.01 -5.80
C SER A 41 21.54 -4.55 -6.01
N HIS A 42 22.30 -3.91 -6.90
CA HIS A 42 23.76 -4.09 -7.04
C HIS A 42 24.53 -3.53 -5.82
N ILE A 43 23.82 -2.96 -4.85
CA ILE A 43 24.35 -2.48 -3.58
C ILE A 43 24.12 -3.60 -2.57
N GLU A 44 25.18 -4.38 -2.32
CA GLU A 44 25.26 -5.45 -1.31
C GLU A 44 24.63 -5.03 0.03
N ALA A 45 24.72 -3.75 0.41
CA ALA A 45 24.18 -3.22 1.66
C ALA A 45 22.65 -3.26 1.76
N VAL A 46 21.90 -3.03 0.67
CA VAL A 46 20.41 -3.08 0.71
C VAL A 46 19.92 -4.52 0.74
N HIS A 47 20.58 -5.41 0.01
CA HIS A 47 20.27 -6.83 0.03
C HIS A 47 20.59 -7.45 1.40
N ASN A 48 21.74 -7.09 1.98
CA ASN A 48 22.12 -7.50 3.33
C ASN A 48 21.21 -6.88 4.39
N ALA A 49 20.79 -5.62 4.26
CA ALA A 49 19.85 -5.00 5.19
C ALA A 49 18.46 -5.67 5.18
N ALA A 50 17.96 -6.13 4.02
CA ALA A 50 16.73 -6.91 3.95
C ALA A 50 16.86 -8.29 4.63
N HIS A 51 18.01 -8.95 4.45
CA HIS A 51 18.34 -10.20 5.14
C HIS A 51 18.56 -10.02 6.65
N ASP A 52 19.19 -8.93 7.09
CA ASP A 52 19.43 -8.57 8.50
C ASP A 52 18.14 -8.15 9.21
N THR A 53 17.20 -7.54 8.47
CA THR A 53 15.86 -7.20 8.99
C THR A 53 15.08 -8.45 9.35
N ARG A 54 15.20 -9.57 8.59
CA ARG A 54 14.52 -10.82 8.96
C ARG A 54 15.09 -11.43 10.25
N HIS A 55 16.37 -11.22 10.54
CA HIS A 55 17.00 -11.64 11.81
C HIS A 55 16.69 -10.69 12.98
N SER A 56 16.52 -9.39 12.73
CA SER A 56 16.17 -8.39 13.76
C SER A 56 14.66 -8.29 14.02
N ALA A 57 13.82 -8.65 13.05
CA ALA A 57 12.36 -8.70 13.20
C ALA A 57 11.90 -9.93 14.01
N ALA A 58 12.76 -10.93 14.20
CA ALA A 58 12.63 -11.90 15.27
C ALA A 58 13.05 -11.25 16.60
N PHE A 59 12.28 -10.23 17.03
CA PHE A 59 12.40 -9.71 18.38
C PHE A 59 12.23 -10.88 19.37
N PRO A 60 13.08 -10.98 20.41
CA PRO A 60 13.07 -12.10 21.33
C PRO A 60 11.75 -12.14 22.08
N CYS A 61 11.04 -13.26 21.97
CA CYS A 61 9.92 -13.59 22.86
C CYS A 61 10.50 -14.18 24.16
N HIS A 62 11.25 -13.38 24.92
CA HIS A 62 11.37 -13.50 26.38
C HIS A 62 12.13 -12.31 26.96
#